data_AF-A0A1H9TTT2-F1
#
_entry.id   AF-A0A1H9TTT2-F1
#
_cell.length_a   1.000
_cell.length_b   1.000
_cell.length_c   1.000
_cell.angle_alpha   90.00
_cell.angle_beta   90.00
_cell.angle_gamma   90.00
#
_symmetry.space_group_name_H-M   'P 1'
#
loop_
_entity.id
_entity.type
_entity.pdbx_description
1 polymer ?
#
loop_
_entity_poly.entity_id
_entity_poly.type
_entity_poly.pdbx_seq_one_letter_code
_entity_poly.pdbx_strand_id
1 'polypeptide(L)' 'MKVTGSGNAIKVNDANVICGGVKTANATVYLIDSVLMPA' A
#
# COMPACT_ATOMS: atom_id res chain seq x y z
N MET A 1 -7.34 9.62 -1.43
CA MET A 1 -6.63 8.33 -1.29
C MET A 1 -7.62 7.29 -0.78
N LYS A 2 -7.74 6.14 -1.44
CA LYS A 2 -8.66 5.05 -1.08
C LYS A 2 -7.89 3.73 -0.97
N VAL A 3 -8.15 2.95 0.08
CA VAL A 3 -7.62 1.59 0.24
C VAL A 3 -8.73 0.60 -0.07
N THR A 4 -8.44 -0.43 -0.87
CA THR A 4 -9.40 -1.47 -1.26
C THR A 4 -8.75 -2.85 -1.24
N GLY A 5 -9.59 -3.89 -1.22
CA GLY A 5 -9.14 -5.29 -1.22
C GLY A 5 -8.94 -5.87 0.17
N SER A 6 -8.55 -7.15 0.23
CA SER A 6 -8.39 -7.91 1.47
C SER A 6 -7.34 -9.02 1.33
N GLY A 7 -6.86 -9.54 2.46
CA GLY A 7 -5.82 -10.57 2.49
C GLY A 7 -4.55 -10.11 1.78
N ASN A 8 -4.10 -10.89 0.79
CA ASN A 8 -2.91 -10.58 -0.01
C ASN A 8 -3.22 -9.68 -1.22
N ALA A 9 -4.48 -9.34 -1.47
CA ALA A 9 -4.92 -8.56 -2.61
C ALA A 9 -5.35 -7.15 -2.18
N ILE A 10 -4.42 -6.41 -1.55
CA ILE A 10 -4.67 -5.02 -1.12
C ILE A 10 -4.20 -4.06 -2.20
N LYS A 11 -4.96 -2.98 -2.40
CA LYS A 11 -4.64 -1.88 -3.30
C LYS A 11 -4.77 -0.53 -2.62
N VAL A 12 -3.95 0.43 -3.07
CA VAL A 12 -4.05 1.85 -2.69
C VAL A 12 -4.22 2.66 -3.96
N ASN A 13 -5.39 3.28 -4.11
CA ASN A 13 -5.87 3.78 -5.40
C ASN A 13 -5.74 2.65 -6.45
N ASP A 14 -4.98 2.87 -7.52
CA ASP A 14 -4.79 1.90 -8.60
C ASP A 14 -3.54 1.01 -8.41
N ALA A 15 -2.68 1.30 -7.43
CA ALA A 15 -1.44 0.57 -7.16
C ALA A 15 -1.67 -0.68 -6.31
N ASN A 16 -0.98 -1.77 -6.63
CA ASN A 16 -1.05 -3.01 -5.86
C ASN A 16 -0.02 -3.01 -4.73
N VAL A 17 -0.40 -3.50 -3.55
CA VAL A 17 0.53 -3.75 -2.45
C VAL A 17 1.22 -5.09 -2.70
N ILE A 18 2.54 -5.08 -2.84
CA ILE A 18 3.34 -6.29 -3.16
C ILE A 18 3.93 -6.92 -1.89
N CYS A 19 4.35 -6.07 -0.95
CA CYS A 19 4.89 -6.48 0.33
C CYS A 19 4.42 -5.48 1.38
N GLY A 20 3.63 -5.94 2.35
CA GLY A 20 3.00 -5.08 3.34
C GLY A 20 3.45 -5.42 4.76
N GLY A 21 3.27 -4.46 5.66
CA GLY A 21 3.34 -4.75 7.10
C GLY A 21 4.73 -4.63 7.72
N VAL A 22 5.69 -3.99 7.04
CA VAL A 22 7.05 -3.79 7.59
C VAL A 22 6.96 -2.78 8.74
N LYS A 23 7.22 -3.23 9.96
CA LYS A 23 7.19 -2.38 11.14
C LYS A 23 8.47 -1.55 11.22
N THR A 24 8.27 -0.25 11.35
CA THR A 24 9.32 0.72 11.69
C THR A 24 9.01 1.30 13.06
N ALA A 25 9.90 2.13 13.60
CA ALA A 25 9.71 2.73 14.93
C ALA A 25 8.38 3.49 15.08
N ASN A 26 7.91 4.15 14.02
CA ASN A 26 6.78 5.08 14.08
C ASN A 26 5.63 4.74 13.11
N ALA A 27 5.84 3.79 12.20
CA ALA A 27 4.88 3.51 11.13
C ALA A 27 4.95 2.07 10.66
N THR A 28 3.93 1.67 9.92
CA THR A 28 3.95 0.45 9.12
C THR A 28 4.14 0.82 7.66
N VAL A 29 5.15 0.25 7.01
CA VAL A 29 5.48 0.49 5.60
C VAL A 29 4.87 -0.60 4.73
N TYR A 30 4.33 -0.18 3.58
CA TYR A 30 3.78 -1.03 2.54
C TYR A 30 4.42 -0.65 1.21
N LEU A 31 5.00 -1.64 0.52
CA LEU A 31 5.57 -1.49 -0.82
C LEU A 31 4.47 -1.66 -1.86
N ILE A 32 4.44 -0.74 -2.83
CA ILE A 32 3.51 -0.73 -3.95
C ILE A 32 4.25 -0.79 -5.29
N ASP A 33 3.57 -1.24 -6.34
CA ASP A 33 4.14 -1.43 -7.68
C ASP A 33 4.17 -0.18 -8.58
N SER A 34 3.49 0.88 -8.16
CA SER A 34 3.27 2.07 -8.98
C SER A 34 3.41 3.34 -8.15
N VAL A 35 3.96 4.40 -8.75
CA VAL A 35 4.08 5.71 -8.10
C VAL A 35 2.69 6.35 -8.00
N LEU A 36 2.30 6.79 -6.80
CA LEU A 36 1.07 7.57 -6.62
C LEU A 36 1.34 9.05 -6.90
N MET A 37 0.45 9.69 -7.65
CA MET A 37 0.47 11.13 -7.84
C MET A 37 -0.41 11.83 -6.81
N PRO A 38 -0.01 13.02 -6.32
CA PRO A 38 -0.87 13.88 -5.52
C PRO A 38 -2.14 14.27 -6.29
N ALA A 39 -3.22 14.53 -5.54
CA ALA A 39 -4.47 15.08 -6.06
C ALA A 39 -4.76 16.43 -5.39
#